data_AF-G8LX07-F1
#
_entry.id   AF-G8LX07-F1
#
_cell.length_a   1.000
_cell.length_b   1.000
_cell.length_c   1.000
_cell.angle_alpha   90.00
_cell.angle_beta   90.00
_cell.angle_gamma   90.00
#
_symmetry.space_group_name_H-M   'P 1'
#
loop_
_entity.id
_entity.type
_entity.pdbx_description
1 polymer ?
#
loop_
_entity_poly.entity_id
_entity_poly.type
_entity_poly.pdbx_seq_one_letter_code
_entity_poly.pdbx_strand_id
1 'polypeptide(L)'
;MFAFNMTKSIFKNLFTKSPAARASLAKKEFKRNTRGKIDINIESCVFCGICQKKCPTGAISVNRTDKKWEIERLKCITCGYCVEACPKKCLSMGNEYSGPALSKDKEVFENARVLDNATNS
;
A
#
# COMPACT_ATOMS: atom_id res chain seq x y z
N MET A 1 46.30 -24.54 10.21
CA MET A 1 46.47 -24.10 8.80
C MET A 1 45.11 -24.21 8.11
N PHE A 2 44.25 -23.20 8.28
CA PHE A 2 42.86 -23.20 7.77
C PHE A 2 42.67 -21.96 6.90
N ALA A 3 42.86 -22.08 5.58
CA ALA A 3 42.81 -20.89 4.70
C ALA A 3 42.27 -21.11 3.27
N PHE A 4 41.59 -22.23 2.94
CA PHE A 4 41.30 -22.55 1.53
C PHE A 4 39.88 -23.00 1.16
N ASN A 5 38.87 -22.82 2.02
CA ASN A 5 37.48 -23.12 1.65
C ASN A 5 36.67 -21.91 1.14
N MET A 6 37.12 -20.68 1.39
CA MET A 6 36.42 -19.47 0.95
C MET A 6 36.78 -19.02 -0.47
N THR A 7 38.01 -19.26 -0.92
CA THR A 7 38.49 -18.87 -2.27
C THR A 7 37.63 -19.50 -3.36
N LYS A 8 37.27 -20.79 -3.23
CA LYS A 8 36.38 -21.50 -4.17
C LYS A 8 35.00 -20.84 -4.30
N SER A 9 34.43 -20.36 -3.19
CA SER A 9 33.12 -19.69 -3.17
C SER A 9 33.18 -18.28 -3.77
N ILE A 10 34.29 -17.56 -3.57
CA ILE A 10 34.51 -16.24 -4.16
C ILE A 10 34.61 -16.34 -5.68
N PHE A 11 35.43 -17.24 -6.21
CA PHE A 11 35.53 -17.45 -7.67
C PHE A 11 34.18 -17.88 -8.27
N LYS A 12 33.44 -18.78 -7.61
CA LYS A 12 32.11 -19.18 -8.07
C LYS A 12 31.12 -18.01 -8.09
N ASN A 13 31.08 -17.20 -7.04
CA ASN A 13 30.15 -16.07 -6.95
C ASN A 13 30.51 -14.90 -7.89
N LEU A 14 31.80 -14.73 -8.22
CA LEU A 14 32.27 -13.71 -9.16
C LEU A 14 31.81 -13.97 -10.61
N PHE A 15 31.79 -15.24 -11.04
CA PHE A 15 31.38 -15.63 -12.40
C PHE A 15 29.88 -15.95 -12.53
N THR A 16 29.14 -16.08 -11.42
CA THR A 16 27.67 -16.14 -11.48
C THR A 16 27.08 -14.74 -11.60
N LYS A 17 26.03 -14.56 -12.41
CA LYS A 17 25.29 -13.29 -12.49
C LYS A 17 24.93 -12.83 -11.07
N SER A 18 25.32 -11.60 -10.71
CA SER A 18 25.03 -11.01 -9.41
C SER A 18 23.51 -11.03 -9.15
N PRO A 19 23.06 -11.33 -7.93
CA PRO A 19 21.66 -11.18 -7.54
C PRO A 19 21.10 -9.78 -7.87
N ALA A 20 21.95 -8.74 -7.81
CA ALA A 20 21.57 -7.37 -8.14
C ALA A 20 21.26 -7.17 -9.63
N ALA A 21 22.02 -7.82 -10.53
CA ALA A 21 21.78 -7.74 -11.98
C ALA A 21 20.47 -8.45 -12.41
N ARG A 22 19.95 -9.37 -11.59
CA ARG A 22 18.63 -9.98 -11.81
C ARG A 22 17.48 -9.09 -11.33
N ALA A 23 17.72 -8.25 -10.33
CA ALA A 23 16.70 -7.40 -9.71
C ALA A 23 16.52 -6.06 -10.42
N SER A 24 17.48 -5.61 -11.23
CA SER A 24 17.51 -4.25 -11.78
C SER A 24 16.57 -3.99 -12.98
N LEU A 25 15.91 -5.01 -13.55
CA LEU A 25 15.05 -4.86 -14.74
C LEU A 25 13.68 -5.55 -14.63
N ALA A 26 13.51 -6.52 -13.73
CA ALA A 26 12.23 -7.21 -13.56
C ALA A 26 11.43 -6.52 -12.45
N LYS A 27 10.20 -6.07 -12.75
CA LYS A 27 9.23 -5.69 -11.69
C LYS A 27 9.07 -6.91 -10.79
N LYS A 28 9.46 -6.78 -9.53
CA LYS A 28 9.37 -7.86 -8.55
C LYS A 28 7.90 -8.28 -8.43
N GLU A 29 7.61 -9.56 -8.69
CA GLU A 29 6.27 -10.10 -8.51
C GLU A 29 5.92 -10.11 -7.01
N PHE A 30 4.81 -9.48 -6.65
CA PHE A 30 4.30 -9.49 -5.27
C PHE A 30 3.63 -10.83 -4.98
N LYS A 31 3.99 -11.47 -3.87
CA LYS A 31 3.36 -12.73 -3.44
C LYS A 31 1.87 -12.50 -3.12
N ARG A 32 1.06 -13.55 -3.24
CA ARG A 32 -0.34 -13.53 -2.79
C ARG A 32 -0.41 -13.09 -1.32
N ASN A 33 -1.40 -12.24 -0.99
CA ASN A 33 -1.66 -11.69 0.34
C ASN A 33 -0.58 -10.73 0.89
N THR A 34 0.21 -10.08 0.03
CA THR A 34 1.03 -8.95 0.49
C THR A 34 0.09 -7.78 0.84
N ARG A 35 0.37 -7.09 1.94
CA ARG A 35 -0.41 -5.91 2.35
C ARG A 35 0.15 -4.66 1.68
N GLY A 36 -0.55 -4.19 0.66
CA GLY A 36 -0.19 -3.00 -0.10
C GLY A 36 -1.07 -1.80 0.21
N LYS A 37 -1.31 -1.01 -0.84
CA LYS A 37 -2.16 0.18 -0.83
C LYS A 37 -3.60 -0.16 -0.42
N ILE A 38 -4.21 0.68 0.41
CA ILE A 38 -5.65 0.60 0.71
C ILE A 38 -6.40 1.43 -0.34
N ASP A 39 -7.42 0.81 -0.93
CA ASP A 39 -8.34 1.41 -1.89
C ASP A 39 -9.78 1.34 -1.36
N ILE A 40 -10.60 2.32 -1.75
CA ILE A 40 -11.99 2.45 -1.31
C ILE A 40 -12.93 2.48 -2.51
N ASN A 41 -13.99 1.68 -2.45
CA ASN A 41 -15.16 1.84 -3.30
C ASN A 41 -16.12 2.82 -2.60
N ILE A 42 -16.17 4.06 -3.08
CA ILE A 42 -16.96 5.13 -2.46
C ILE A 42 -18.47 4.88 -2.62
N GLU A 43 -18.91 4.30 -3.75
CA GLU A 43 -20.33 4.04 -4.03
C GLU A 43 -20.96 3.12 -2.98
N SER A 44 -20.18 2.14 -2.48
CA SER A 44 -20.62 1.22 -1.44
C SER A 44 -20.42 1.76 -0.01
N CYS A 45 -19.71 2.87 0.14
CA CYS A 45 -19.39 3.47 1.43
C CYS A 45 -20.59 4.26 1.99
N VAL A 46 -20.95 3.97 3.25
CA VAL A 46 -22.03 4.66 3.98
C VAL A 46 -21.52 5.69 4.99
N PHE A 47 -20.22 6.02 4.94
CA PHE A 47 -19.55 6.99 5.83
C PHE A 47 -19.82 6.75 7.33
N CYS A 48 -19.82 5.47 7.75
CA CYS A 48 -20.10 5.10 9.15
C CYS A 48 -18.97 5.47 10.14
N GLY A 49 -17.76 5.74 9.65
CA GLY A 49 -16.60 6.13 10.48
C GLY A 49 -15.96 5.00 11.30
N ILE A 50 -16.39 3.74 11.15
CA ILE A 50 -15.80 2.61 11.89
C ILE A 50 -14.31 2.42 11.53
N CYS A 51 -13.96 2.57 10.25
CA CYS A 51 -12.57 2.48 9.79
C CYS A 51 -11.65 3.54 10.41
N GLN A 52 -12.14 4.78 10.59
CA GLN A 52 -11.43 5.83 11.32
C GLN A 52 -11.21 5.44 12.78
N LYS A 53 -12.27 4.98 13.48
CA LYS A 53 -12.18 4.58 14.90
C LYS A 53 -11.23 3.40 15.14
N LYS A 54 -11.14 2.48 14.19
CA LYS A 54 -10.27 1.30 14.28
C LYS A 54 -8.85 1.55 13.76
N CYS A 55 -8.56 2.70 13.15
CA CYS A 55 -7.25 3.01 12.63
C CYS A 55 -6.28 3.31 13.79
N PRO A 56 -5.22 2.50 14.01
CA PRO A 56 -4.30 2.70 15.13
C PRO A 56 -3.46 3.99 15.01
N THR A 57 -3.26 4.49 13.79
CA THR A 57 -2.46 5.69 13.51
C THR A 57 -3.28 6.93 13.23
N GLY A 58 -4.63 6.82 13.22
CA GLY A 58 -5.50 7.94 12.86
C GLY A 58 -5.32 8.44 11.43
N ALA A 59 -4.89 7.58 10.50
CA ALA A 59 -4.63 7.94 9.10
C ALA A 59 -5.90 8.19 8.27
N ILE A 60 -7.08 7.78 8.76
CA ILE A 60 -8.36 7.86 8.05
C ILE A 60 -9.24 8.91 8.74
N SER A 61 -9.81 9.81 7.97
CA SER A 61 -10.82 10.79 8.43
C SER A 61 -12.12 10.59 7.65
N VAL A 62 -13.26 10.55 8.33
CA VAL A 62 -14.58 10.35 7.73
C VAL A 62 -15.51 11.45 8.20
N ASN A 63 -16.02 12.24 7.26
CA ASN A 63 -17.07 13.22 7.51
C ASN A 63 -18.39 12.72 6.91
N ARG A 64 -19.37 12.47 7.79
CA ARG A 64 -20.68 11.92 7.42
C ARG A 64 -21.61 12.96 6.81
N THR A 65 -21.50 14.22 7.24
CA THR A 65 -22.32 15.33 6.73
C THR A 65 -21.92 15.64 5.29
N ASP A 66 -20.61 15.75 5.06
CA ASP A 66 -20.05 16.12 3.76
C ASP A 66 -19.84 14.90 2.84
N LYS A 67 -20.19 13.68 3.30
CA LYS A 67 -19.96 12.42 2.58
C LYS A 67 -18.53 12.31 2.03
N LYS A 68 -17.58 12.65 2.89
CA LYS A 68 -16.16 12.75 2.58
C LYS A 68 -15.38 11.69 3.35
N TRP A 69 -14.51 10.99 2.65
CA TRP A 69 -13.59 10.01 3.22
C TRP A 69 -12.18 10.40 2.80
N GLU A 70 -11.28 10.57 3.75
CA GLU A 70 -9.91 11.00 3.50
C GLU A 70 -8.93 9.98 4.09
N ILE A 71 -7.81 9.77 3.38
CA ILE A 71 -6.69 8.98 3.89
C ILE A 71 -5.36 9.71 3.70
N GLU A 72 -4.60 9.78 4.78
CA GLU A 72 -3.23 10.29 4.78
C GLU A 72 -2.27 9.12 4.65
N ARG A 73 -1.78 8.87 3.42
CA ARG A 73 -0.99 7.66 3.13
C ARG A 73 0.32 7.60 3.92
N LEU A 74 0.91 8.73 4.26
CA LEU A 74 2.13 8.80 5.07
C LEU A 74 1.93 8.38 6.53
N LYS A 75 0.70 8.44 7.06
CA LYS A 75 0.36 7.92 8.40
C LYS A 75 -0.11 6.47 8.38
N CYS A 76 -0.42 5.93 7.20
CA CYS A 76 -0.96 4.59 7.07
C CYS A 76 0.16 3.54 7.15
N ILE A 77 0.07 2.63 8.12
CA ILE A 77 1.02 1.53 8.31
C ILE A 77 0.58 0.21 7.63
N THR A 78 -0.37 0.31 6.67
CA THR A 78 -0.90 -0.81 5.87
C THR A 78 -1.28 -2.07 6.70
N CYS A 79 -1.80 -1.86 7.91
CA CYS A 79 -2.15 -2.94 8.84
C CYS A 79 -3.38 -3.78 8.41
N GLY A 80 -4.34 -3.16 7.70
CA GLY A 80 -5.55 -3.82 7.21
C GLY A 80 -6.77 -3.80 8.15
N TYR A 81 -6.66 -3.26 9.37
CA TYR A 81 -7.79 -3.21 10.30
C TYR A 81 -9.02 -2.48 9.75
N CYS A 82 -8.83 -1.45 8.92
CA CYS A 82 -9.93 -0.74 8.29
C CYS A 82 -10.71 -1.62 7.30
N VAL A 83 -10.03 -2.54 6.60
CA VAL A 83 -10.64 -3.47 5.65
C VAL A 83 -11.49 -4.49 6.39
N GLU A 84 -10.94 -5.08 7.46
CA GLU A 84 -11.62 -6.09 8.27
C GLU A 84 -12.80 -5.49 9.05
N ALA A 85 -12.65 -4.28 9.57
CA ALA A 85 -13.69 -3.62 10.36
C ALA A 85 -14.83 -3.04 9.52
N CYS A 86 -14.70 -2.97 8.19
CA CYS A 86 -15.70 -2.34 7.34
C CYS A 86 -16.94 -3.25 7.17
N PRO A 87 -18.12 -2.85 7.69
CA PRO A 87 -19.32 -3.70 7.62
C PRO A 87 -19.83 -3.87 6.19
N LYS A 88 -19.63 -2.87 5.33
CA LYS A 88 -20.03 -2.89 3.91
C LYS A 88 -18.96 -3.51 3.00
N LYS A 89 -17.80 -3.88 3.55
CA LYS A 89 -16.64 -4.40 2.80
C LYS A 89 -16.27 -3.55 1.57
N CYS A 90 -16.40 -2.23 1.69
CA CYS A 90 -16.09 -1.29 0.61
C CYS A 90 -14.61 -0.92 0.52
N LEU A 91 -13.78 -1.42 1.43
CA LEU A 91 -12.33 -1.20 1.43
C LEU A 91 -11.63 -2.47 0.96
N SER A 92 -10.60 -2.31 0.15
CA SER A 92 -9.76 -3.41 -0.35
C SER A 92 -8.29 -3.18 -0.03
N MET A 93 -7.55 -4.28 0.06
CA MET A 93 -6.10 -4.28 0.22
C MET A 93 -5.46 -4.66 -1.11
N GLY A 94 -4.79 -3.70 -1.74
CA GLY A 94 -3.97 -3.92 -2.92
C GLY A 94 -2.73 -4.76 -2.60
N ASN A 95 -2.12 -5.34 -3.63
CA ASN A 95 -0.91 -6.14 -3.52
C ASN A 95 0.37 -5.33 -3.81
N GLU A 96 0.21 -4.08 -4.24
CA GLU A 96 1.31 -3.19 -4.60
C GLU A 96 1.54 -2.13 -3.52
N TYR A 97 2.80 -1.74 -3.32
CA TYR A 97 3.14 -0.61 -2.45
C TYR A 97 2.75 0.71 -3.11
N SER A 98 2.40 1.70 -2.30
CA SER A 98 2.27 3.08 -2.76
C SER A 98 3.59 3.55 -3.36
N GLY A 99 3.53 4.24 -4.50
CA GLY A 99 4.68 4.91 -5.08
C GLY A 99 5.26 6.00 -4.16
N PRO A 100 6.48 6.48 -4.43
CA PRO A 100 7.03 7.62 -3.72
C PRO A 100 6.16 8.85 -3.95
N ALA A 101 5.82 9.56 -2.87
CA ALA A 101 5.12 10.84 -2.94
C ALA A 101 6.12 12.00 -2.75
N LEU A 102 5.95 13.08 -3.51
CA LEU A 102 6.77 14.30 -3.38
C LEU A 102 6.32 15.18 -2.21
N SER A 103 5.04 15.10 -1.85
CA SER A 103 4.37 15.96 -0.87
C SER A 103 3.54 15.14 0.10
N LYS A 104 3.22 15.76 1.25
CA LYS A 104 2.37 15.17 2.30
C LYS A 104 0.90 15.47 2.02
N ASP A 105 0.36 14.87 0.97
CA ASP A 105 -1.03 15.12 0.58
C ASP A 105 -2.00 14.10 1.19
N LYS A 106 -3.22 14.56 1.41
CA LYS A 106 -4.35 13.70 1.80
C LYS A 106 -5.13 13.34 0.56
N GLU A 107 -5.39 12.06 0.38
CA GLU A 107 -6.27 11.62 -0.69
C GLU A 107 -7.71 11.71 -0.20
N VAL A 108 -8.49 12.50 -0.92
CA VAL A 108 -9.87 12.81 -0.60
C VAL A 108 -10.78 12.09 -1.57
N PHE A 109 -11.76 11.38 -1.02
CA PHE A 109 -12.75 10.60 -1.74
C PHE A 109 -14.13 11.09 -1.31
N GLU A 110 -14.88 11.68 -2.23
CA GLU A 110 -16.21 12.24 -1.97
C GLU A 110 -17.24 11.46 -2.78
N ASN A 111 -18.39 11.15 -2.16
CA ASN A 111 -19.55 10.67 -2.92
C ASN A 111 -20.28 11.88 -3.52
N ALA A 112 -19.74 12.42 -4.62
CA ALA A 112 -20.60 12.92 -5.68
C ALA A 112 -21.13 11.69 -6.43
N ARG A 113 -22.29 11.69 -7.08
CA ARG A 113 -22.50 10.69 -8.14
C ARG A 113 -21.45 10.98 -9.20
N VAL A 114 -20.31 10.28 -9.16
CA VAL A 114 -19.17 10.38 -10.08
C VAL A 114 -18.69 11.82 -10.30
N LEU A 115 -17.66 12.24 -9.57
CA LEU A 115 -16.73 13.21 -10.13
C LEU A 115 -15.38 12.51 -10.26
N ASP A 116 -15.07 12.20 -11.51
CA ASP A 116 -13.81 11.63 -11.96
C ASP A 116 -12.68 12.61 -11.61
N ASN A 117 -12.13 12.53 -10.41
CA ASN A 117 -10.76 12.98 -10.20
C ASN A 117 -9.83 11.82 -10.56
N ALA A 118 -9.91 11.45 -11.85
CA ALA A 118 -8.82 10.83 -12.58
C ALA A 118 -7.69 11.86 -12.72
N THR A 119 -7.03 12.18 -11.61
CA THR A 119 -5.75 12.86 -11.59
C THR A 119 -4.92 12.26 -10.46
N ASN A 120 -4.24 11.17 -10.80
CA ASN A 120 -2.80 11.03 -10.59
C ASN A 120 -2.35 9.75 -11.30
N SER A 121 -2.21 9.88 -12.62
CA SER A 121 -1.20 9.13 -13.38
C SER A 121 0.18 9.69 -13.08
#